data_AF-A0A392U2V0-F1
#
_entry.id   AF-A0A392U2V0-F1
#
_cell.length_a   1.000
_cell.length_b   1.000
_cell.length_c   1.000
_cell.angle_alpha   90.00
_cell.angle_beta   90.00
_cell.angle_gamma   90.00
#
_symmetry.space_group_name_H-M   'P 1'
#
loop_
_entity.id
_entity.type
_entity.pdbx_description
1 polymer ?
#
loop_
_entity_poly.entity_id
_entity_poly.type
_entity_poly.pdbx_seq_one_letter_code
_entity_poly.pdbx_strand_id
1 'polypeptide(L)' 'MRAQEEERATATSAAAAASAADAANAGTPEFTFNELGLEDPATFNNFMNPDPPADG' A
#
# COMPACT_ATOMS: atom_id res chain seq x y z
N MET A 1 -19.47 -15.13 -27.15
CA MET A 1 -18.72 -14.06 -26.46
C MET A 1 -18.63 -14.29 -24.94
N ARG A 2 -19.72 -14.60 -24.22
CA ARG A 2 -19.67 -14.82 -22.75
C ARG A 2 -18.62 -15.82 -22.24
N ALA A 3 -18.51 -17.00 -22.84
CA ALA A 3 -17.59 -18.04 -22.35
C ALA A 3 -16.12 -17.59 -22.32
N GLN A 4 -15.70 -16.78 -23.30
CA GLN A 4 -14.32 -16.25 -23.36
C GLN A 4 -14.08 -15.14 -22.32
N GLU A 5 -15.10 -14.35 -22.01
CA GLU A 5 -15.03 -13.31 -20.98
C GLU A 5 -14.89 -13.92 -19.58
N GLU A 6 -15.61 -15.02 -19.33
CA GLU A 6 -15.56 -15.77 -18.07
C GLU A 6 -14.21 -16.48 -17.87
N GLU A 7 -13.63 -17.05 -18.94
CA GLU A 7 -12.26 -17.61 -18.94
C GLU A 7 -11.21 -16.52 -18.68
N ARG A 8 -11.34 -15.34 -19.29
CA ARG A 8 -10.44 -14.21 -19.02
C ARG A 8 -10.57 -13.68 -17.59
N ALA A 9 -11.78 -13.62 -17.05
CA ALA A 9 -12.01 -13.21 -15.67
C ALA A 9 -11.39 -14.19 -14.67
N THR A 10 -11.53 -15.50 -14.91
CA THR A 10 -10.91 -16.54 -14.08
C THR A 10 -9.40 -16.54 -14.17
N ALA A 11 -8.83 -16.41 -15.38
CA ALA A 11 -7.38 -16.30 -15.56
C ALA A 11 -6.80 -15.05 -14.87
N THR A 12 -7.50 -13.91 -14.97
CA THR A 12 -7.09 -12.66 -14.31
C THR A 12 -7.17 -12.77 -12.79
N SER A 13 -8.23 -13.39 -12.27
CA SER A 13 -8.41 -13.62 -10.84
C SER A 13 -7.33 -14.55 -10.27
N ALA A 14 -6.98 -15.62 -10.97
CA ALA A 14 -5.90 -16.53 -10.59
C ALA A 14 -4.53 -15.83 -10.60
N ALA A 15 -4.26 -14.99 -11.61
CA ALA A 15 -3.02 -14.22 -11.68
C ALA A 15 -2.92 -13.18 -10.55
N ALA A 16 -4.01 -12.50 -10.22
CA ALA A 16 -4.06 -11.56 -9.10
C ALA A 16 -3.82 -12.25 -7.74
N ALA A 17 -4.41 -13.44 -7.53
CA ALA A 17 -4.19 -14.24 -6.32
C ALA A 17 -2.74 -14.71 -6.20
N ALA A 18 -2.12 -15.15 -7.30
CA ALA A 18 -0.71 -15.53 -7.32
C ALA A 18 0.22 -14.34 -7.04
N SER A 19 -0.06 -13.16 -7.60
CA SER A 19 0.71 -11.95 -7.33
C SER A 19 0.58 -11.47 -5.89
N ALA A 20 -0.60 -11.58 -5.28
CA ALA A 20 -0.79 -11.23 -3.87
C ALA A 20 -0.05 -12.19 -2.93
N ALA A 21 -0.04 -13.50 -3.26
CA ALA A 21 0.72 -14.49 -2.51
C ALA A 21 2.24 -14.27 -2.63
N ASP A 22 2.73 -13.91 -3.82
CA ASP A 22 4.13 -13.58 -4.05
C ASP A 22 4.55 -12.29 -3.30
N ALA A 23 3.70 -11.25 -3.33
CA ALA A 23 3.93 -10.02 -2.56
C ALA A 23 3.95 -10.25 -1.04
N ALA A 24 3.14 -11.19 -0.54
CA ALA A 24 3.15 -11.57 0.87
C ALA A 24 4.37 -12.45 1.24
N ASN A 25 4.85 -13.27 0.30
CA ASN A 25 6.00 -14.16 0.50
C ASN A 25 7.35 -13.49 0.24
N ALA A 26 7.38 -12.39 -0.52
CA ALA A 26 8.59 -11.64 -0.86
C ALA A 26 9.18 -10.83 0.30
N GLY A 27 8.56 -10.86 1.49
CA GLY A 27 8.98 -10.08 2.64
C GLY A 27 8.82 -8.60 2.36
N THR A 28 7.66 -8.05 2.68
CA THR A 28 7.48 -6.59 2.60
C THR A 28 8.54 -5.93 3.47
N PRO A 29 9.29 -4.93 2.97
CA PRO A 29 10.25 -4.23 3.80
C PRO A 29 9.51 -3.62 5.00
N GLU A 30 9.90 -4.04 6.20
CA GLU A 30 9.40 -3.48 7.45
C GLU A 30 10.24 -2.25 7.78
N PHE A 31 9.58 -1.09 7.86
CA PHE A 31 10.18 0.14 8.35
C PHE A 31 9.69 0.40 9.78
N THR A 32 10.60 0.75 10.67
CA THR A 32 10.23 1.13 12.04
C THR A 32 9.83 2.60 12.10
N PHE A 33 9.02 2.99 13.09
CA PHE A 33 8.63 4.41 13.28
C PHE A 33 9.83 5.36 13.36
N ASN A 34 10.92 4.91 14.00
CA ASN A 34 12.18 5.67 14.10
C ASN A 34 12.86 5.88 12.74
N GLU A 35 12.73 4.92 11.82
CA GLU A 35 13.31 5.02 10.47
C GLU A 35 12.50 5.95 9.56
N LEU A 36 11.21 6.09 9.84
CA LEU A 36 10.30 6.97 9.12
C LEU A 36 10.25 8.40 9.70
N GLY A 37 10.97 8.67 10.81
CA GLY A 37 10.86 9.95 11.52
C GLY A 37 9.46 10.18 12.12
N LEU A 38 8.75 9.10 12.42
CA LEU A 38 7.38 9.08 12.94
C LEU A 38 7.32 8.62 14.40
N GLU A 39 8.44 8.71 15.13
CA GLU A 39 8.52 8.40 16.55
C GLU A 39 7.66 9.33 17.42
N ASP A 40 7.41 10.55 16.94
CA ASP A 40 6.48 11.50 17.54
C ASP A 40 5.13 11.47 16.78
N PRO A 41 4.04 11.00 17.40
CA PRO A 41 2.69 11.05 16.83
C PRO A 41 2.24 12.45 16.41
N ALA A 42 2.83 13.52 16.97
CA ALA A 42 2.57 14.89 16.54
C ALA A 42 3.18 15.20 15.16
N THR A 43 4.28 14.57 14.78
CA THR A 43 4.90 14.72 13.44
C THR A 43 3.98 14.21 12.34
N PHE A 44 3.24 13.13 12.57
CA PHE A 44 2.23 12.66 11.61
C PHE A 44 1.12 13.69 11.38
N ASN A 45 0.74 14.42 12.44
CA ASN A 45 -0.22 15.51 12.30
C ASN A 45 0.33 16.65 11.44
N ASN A 46 1.63 16.96 11.47
CA ASN A 46 2.23 17.97 10.57
C ASN A 46 2.11 17.59 9.09
N PHE A 47 2.17 16.31 8.73
CA PHE A 47 1.97 15.86 7.34
C PHE A 47 0.52 15.95 6.87
N MET A 48 -0.44 15.79 7.80
CA MET A 48 -1.87 15.82 7.51
C MET A 48 -2.52 17.17 7.82
N ASN A 49 -1.79 18.11 8.40
CA ASN A 49 -2.28 19.44 8.68
C ASN A 49 -2.35 20.23 7.37
N PRO A 50 -3.54 20.56 6.86
CA PRO A 50 -3.68 21.35 5.64
C PRO A 50 -3.19 22.80 5.82
N ASP A 51 -3.08 23.25 7.07
CA ASP A 51 -2.46 24.52 7.43
C ASP A 51 -0.98 24.27 7.75
N PRO A 52 -0.04 24.63 6.85
CA PRO A 52 1.37 24.63 7.21
C PRO A 52 1.58 25.55 8.41
N PRO A 53 2.60 25.31 9.25
CA PRO A 53 2.99 26.28 10.26
C PRO A 53 3.19 27.62 9.56
N ALA A 54 2.43 28.62 10.01
CA ALA A 54 2.55 29.98 9.53
C ALA A 54 3.85 30.58 10.08
N ASP A 55 5.00 30.12 9.57
CA ASP A 55 6.26 30.85 9.73
C ASP A 55 6.25 32.02 8.72
N GLY A 56 6.54 33.27 9.08
CA GLY A 56 7.41 33.71 10.17
C GLY A 56 8.78 34.03 9.62
#